data_AF-A0A6H1ZV03-F1
#
_entry.id   AF-A0A6H1ZV03-F1
#
_cell.length_a   1.000
_cell.length_b   1.000
_cell.length_c   1.000
_cell.angle_alpha   90.00
_cell.angle_beta   90.00
_cell.angle_gamma   90.00
#
_symmetry.space_group_name_H-M   'P 1'
#
loop_
_entity.id
_entity.type
_entity.pdbx_description
1 polymer ?
#
loop_
_entity_poly.entity_id
_entity_poly.type
_entity_poly.pdbx_seq_one_letter_code
_entity_poly.pdbx_strand_id
1 'polypeptide(L)' 'MSKLSDAQRRALEYIKDNGLLVRDIGMDIGPTTVRALWEMGFISQPLCAGYLITPEGREALEEGK' A
#
# COMPACT_ATOMS: atom_id res chain seq x y z
N MET A 1 14.07 -5.22 10.71
CA MET A 1 13.06 -4.76 9.73
C MET A 1 12.73 -3.30 10.01
N SER A 2 12.81 -2.43 9.00
CA SER A 2 12.42 -1.03 9.17
C SER A 2 10.90 -0.95 9.31
N LYS A 3 10.41 -0.30 10.36
CA LYS A 3 8.97 -0.13 10.58
C LYS A 3 8.35 0.68 9.43
N LEU A 4 7.17 0.28 8.96
CA LEU A 4 6.36 1.05 8.01
C LEU A 4 6.10 2.45 8.58
N SER A 5 6.17 3.48 7.73
CA SER A 5 5.69 4.82 8.11
C SER A 5 4.17 4.85 8.25
N ASP A 6 3.63 5.83 8.96
CA ASP A 6 2.18 5.97 9.11
C ASP A 6 1.46 6.10 7.76
N ALA A 7 2.07 6.80 6.80
CA ALA A 7 1.54 6.93 5.45
C ALA A 7 1.53 5.59 4.70
N GLN A 8 2.59 4.77 4.86
CA GLN A 8 2.66 3.44 4.26
C GLN A 8 1.63 2.49 4.87
N ARG A 9 1.46 2.53 6.20
CA ARG A 9 0.45 1.73 6.89
C ARG A 9 -0.96 2.08 6.42
N ARG A 10 -1.31 3.37 6.41
CA ARG A 10 -2.62 3.84 5.94
C ARG A 10 -2.89 3.46 4.49
N ALA A 11 -1.85 3.43 3.63
CA ALA A 11 -1.99 2.97 2.26
C ALA A 11 -2.36 1.48 2.18
N LEU A 12 -1.65 0.65 2.93
CA LEU A 12 -1.87 -0.80 2.95
C LEU A 12 -3.24 -1.14 3.56
N GLU A 13 -3.65 -0.47 4.62
CA GLU A 13 -4.99 -0.62 5.21
C GLU A 13 -6.08 -0.24 4.20
N TYR A 14 -5.93 0.90 3.52
CA TYR A 14 -6.91 1.32 2.51
C TYR A 14 -7.05 0.29 1.38
N ILE A 15 -5.94 -0.24 0.86
CA ILE A 15 -5.96 -1.24 -0.21
C ILE A 15 -6.55 -2.56 0.29
N LYS A 16 -6.26 -2.95 1.54
CA LYS A 16 -6.82 -4.15 2.17
C LYS A 16 -8.35 -4.05 2.27
N ASP A 17 -8.89 -2.88 2.63
CA ASP A 17 -10.32 -2.67 2.86
C ASP A 17 -11.09 -2.40 1.55
N ASN A 18 -10.48 -1.69 0.59
CA ASN A 18 -11.17 -1.25 -0.64
C ASN A 18 -10.77 -2.07 -1.87
N GLY A 19 -9.79 -2.96 -1.75
CA GLY A 19 -9.29 -3.79 -2.84
C GLY A 19 -8.36 -3.06 -3.81
N LEU A 20 -8.44 -1.74 -3.96
CA LEU A 20 -7.51 -0.97 -4.80
C LEU A 20 -7.10 0.37 -4.20
N LEU A 21 -5.86 0.79 -4.43
CA LEU A 21 -5.48 2.20 -4.33
C LEU A 21 -5.82 2.89 -5.65
N VAL A 22 -6.93 3.62 -5.68
CA VAL A 22 -7.14 4.66 -6.69
C VAL A 22 -6.32 5.85 -6.26
N ARG A 23 -5.56 6.44 -7.19
CA ARG A 23 -4.76 7.66 -6.96
C ARG A 23 -5.58 8.89 -6.55
N ASP A 24 -6.90 8.73 -6.39
CA ASP A 24 -7.87 9.81 -6.44
C ASP A 24 -8.75 9.86 -5.19
N ILE A 25 -8.91 11.09 -4.72
CA ILE A 25 -9.86 11.62 -3.72
C ILE A 25 -9.57 11.29 -2.23
N GLY A 26 -8.67 12.08 -1.64
CA GLY A 26 -8.75 12.40 -0.20
C GLY A 26 -7.77 11.68 0.74
N MET A 27 -7.00 10.72 0.23
CA MET A 27 -5.88 10.15 0.99
C MET A 27 -4.60 10.92 0.72
N ASP A 28 -3.96 11.43 1.77
CA ASP A 28 -2.68 12.14 1.73
C ASP A 28 -1.50 11.17 1.49
N ILE A 29 -1.65 10.28 0.50
CA ILE A 29 -0.68 9.26 0.14
C ILE A 29 0.01 9.72 -1.12
N GLY A 30 1.12 10.42 -0.89
CA GLY A 30 1.94 10.95 -1.96
C GLY A 30 2.49 9.84 -2.88
N PRO A 31 2.87 10.19 -4.12
CA PRO A 31 3.44 9.25 -5.09
C PRO A 31 4.70 8.55 -4.58
N THR A 32 5.46 9.19 -3.68
CA THR A 32 6.63 8.60 -3.02
C THR A 32 6.26 7.39 -2.15
N THR A 33 5.16 7.45 -1.41
CA THR A 33 4.68 6.35 -0.56
C THR A 33 4.28 5.15 -1.41
N VAL A 34 3.52 5.40 -2.48
CA VAL A 34 3.10 4.36 -3.43
C VAL A 34 4.31 3.70 -4.07
N ARG A 35 5.27 4.50 -4.54
CA ARG A 35 6.51 3.99 -5.14
C ARG A 35 7.31 3.13 -4.15
N ALA A 36 7.45 3.58 -2.90
CA ALA A 36 8.15 2.81 -1.87
C ALA A 36 7.48 1.46 -1.61
N LEU A 37 6.15 1.42 -1.48
CA LEU A 37 5.40 0.18 -1.27
C LEU A 37 5.51 -0.78 -2.46
N TRP A 38 5.57 -0.25 -3.68
CA TRP A 38 5.76 -1.05 -4.88
C TRP A 38 7.18 -1.61 -4.96
N GLU A 39 8.20 -0.80 -4.70
CA GLU A 39 9.61 -1.24 -4.64
C GLU A 39 9.86 -2.27 -3.52
N MET A 40 9.09 -2.19 -2.43
CA MET A 40 9.09 -3.19 -1.35
C MET A 40 8.33 -4.49 -1.70
N GLY A 41 7.61 -4.52 -2.83
CA GLY A 41 6.79 -5.67 -3.23
C GLY A 41 5.51 -5.84 -2.41
N PHE A 42 5.09 -4.83 -1.63
CA PHE A 42 3.87 -4.88 -0.81
C PHE A 42 2.60 -4.58 -1.60
N ILE A 43 2.74 -3.95 -2.76
CA ILE A 43 1.63 -3.70 -3.68
C ILE A 43 2.04 -4.07 -5.11
N SER A 44 1.06 -4.42 -5.94
CA SER A 44 1.23 -4.71 -7.37
C SER A 44 0.24 -3.90 -8.19
N GLN A 45 0.59 -3.54 -9.42
CA GLN A 45 -0.28 -2.82 -10.34
C GLN A 45 -0.73 -3.75 -11.48
N PRO A 46 -1.90 -4.41 -11.38
CA PRO A 46 -2.50 -5.06 -12.55
C PRO A 46 -2.83 -4.01 -13.61
N LEU A 47 -2.63 -4.39 -14.88
CA LEU A 47 -2.51 -3.54 -16.08
C LEU A 47 -3.49 -2.36 -16.22
N CYS A 48 -4.64 -2.31 -15.54
CA CYS A 48 -5.60 -1.19 -15.64
C CYS A 48 -6.36 -0.83 -14.34
N ALA A 49 -6.10 -1.43 -13.17
CA ALA A 49 -7.05 -1.41 -12.04
C ALA A 49 -6.54 -0.76 -10.73
N GLY A 50 -5.50 0.08 -10.79
CA GLY A 50 -4.90 0.65 -9.58
C GLY A 50 -3.93 -0.32 -8.90
N TYR A 51 -3.67 -0.14 -7.61
CA TYR A 51 -2.72 -0.99 -6.86
C TYR A 51 -3.44 -1.98 -5.94
N LEU A 52 -3.04 -3.25 -5.98
CA LEU A 52 -3.51 -4.33 -5.11
C LEU A 52 -2.46 -4.66 -4.06
N ILE A 53 -2.89 -5.07 -2.86
CA ILE A 53 -1.99 -5.51 -1.79
C ILE A 53 -1.56 -6.97 -2.04
N THR A 54 -0.25 -7.22 -1.97
CA THR A 54 0.34 -8.55 -2.10
C THR A 54 0.28 -9.33 -0.77
N PRO A 55 0.54 -10.65 -0.76
CA PRO A 55 0.70 -11.41 0.49
C PRO A 55 1.74 -10.77 1.43
N GLU A 56 2.90 -10.38 0.91
CA GLU A 56 3.99 -9.76 1.65
C GLU A 56 3.55 -8.42 2.27
N GLY A 57 2.75 -7.64 1.54
CA GLY A 57 2.17 -6.40 2.07
C GLY A 57 1.18 -6.64 3.22
N ARG A 58 0.45 -7.76 3.21
CA ARG A 58 -0.45 -8.14 4.31
C ARG A 58 0.34 -8.57 5.54
N GLU A 59 1.38 -9.39 5.35
CA GLU A 59 2.28 -9.81 6.43
C GLU A 59 2.97 -8.60 7.08
N ALA A 60 3.53 -7.69 6.28
CA ALA A 60 4.16 -6.47 6.77
C ALA A 60 3.19 -5.56 7.56
N LEU A 61 1.91 -5.55 7.19
CA LEU A 61 0.87 -4.81 7.90
C LEU A 61 0.52 -5.48 9.25
N GLU A 62 0.55 -6.81 9.31
CA GLU A 62 0.27 -7.58 10.53
C GLU A 62 1.44 -7.59 11.52
N GLU A 63 2.68 -7.70 11.04
CA GLU A 63 3.91 -7.58 11.85
C GLU A 63 4.11 -6.16 12.42
N GLY A 64 3.50 -5.16 11.80
CA GLY A 64 3.54 -3.78 12.26
C GLY A 64 2.55 -3.46 13.38
N LYS A 65 1.58 -4.32 13.71
CA LYS A 65 0.64 -4.11 14.83
C LYS A 65 1.34 -4.26 16.18
#